data_AF-A0AAJ1R926-F1
#
_entry.id   AF-A0AAJ1R926-F1
#
_cell.length_a   1.000
_cell.length_b   1.000
_cell.length_c   1.000
_cell.angle_alpha   90.00
_cell.angle_beta   90.00
_cell.angle_gamma   90.00
#
_symmetry.space_group_name_H-M   'P 1'
#
loop_
_entity.id
_entity.type
_entity.pdbx_description
1 polymer ?
#
loop_
_entity_poly.entity_id
_entity_poly.type
_entity_poly.pdbx_seq_one_letter_code
_entity_poly.pdbx_strand_id
1 'polypeptide(L)'
;MKIEVKHTCENFNSFRSEKVKSLFNAESGHTWQHTAELPIEEEGWQIGLIVGASGSGKTSIGSQIWENGIVNLAEGWNSDLPIIEDIAPGSDMNTVTSALSAVGLGDVPAWLRPFKVLSNGEQFRAGLARLICEAPDKVVIDEFTSVVDRQIAKIGASAFSKAWRKTKGKQIVLLSCHYDIVEWLQPDWVYDTRTGEVKKKPQNDRLLNLTFGRSTEVTGSFLNRIII
;
A
#
# COMPACT_ATOMS: atom_id res chain seq x y z
N MET A 1 1.51 -8.61 -16.87
CA MET A 1 1.65 -7.20 -17.30
C MET A 1 3.09 -6.73 -17.16
N LYS A 2 3.68 -6.21 -18.25
CA LYS A 2 5.00 -5.57 -18.24
C LYS A 2 4.81 -4.05 -18.14
N ILE A 3 5.43 -3.43 -17.16
CA ILE A 3 5.40 -1.98 -16.93
C ILE A 3 6.81 -1.43 -17.11
N GLU A 4 6.98 -0.51 -18.05
CA GLU A 4 8.25 0.17 -18.29
C GLU A 4 8.16 1.61 -17.81
N VAL A 5 8.84 1.90 -16.70
CA VAL A 5 8.95 3.26 -16.17
C VAL A 5 10.26 3.85 -16.65
N LYS A 6 10.18 5.00 -17.32
CA LYS A 6 11.35 5.76 -17.76
C LYS A 6 11.20 7.21 -17.33
N HIS A 7 12.11 7.66 -16.47
CA HIS A 7 12.26 9.06 -16.06
C HIS A 7 13.51 9.60 -16.72
N THR A 8 13.36 10.61 -17.57
CA THR A 8 14.48 11.28 -18.24
C THR A 8 14.38 12.78 -18.09
N CYS A 9 15.51 13.43 -17.84
CA CYS A 9 15.64 14.88 -17.92
C CYS A 9 16.82 15.26 -18.83
N GLU A 10 16.97 16.57 -19.07
CA GLU A 10 18.11 17.10 -19.82
C GLU A 10 19.42 16.76 -19.09
N ASN A 11 20.42 16.29 -19.85
CA ASN A 11 21.76 16.08 -19.31
C ASN A 11 22.50 17.42 -19.22
N PHE A 12 22.29 18.14 -18.12
CA PHE A 12 22.88 19.47 -17.92
C PHE A 12 24.40 19.40 -17.79
N ASN A 13 25.09 20.28 -18.51
CA ASN A 13 26.56 20.41 -18.52
C ASN A 13 27.05 21.69 -17.82
N SER A 14 26.29 22.18 -16.84
CA SER A 14 26.71 23.34 -16.03
C SER A 14 27.93 22.98 -15.17
N PHE A 15 28.74 23.97 -14.78
CA PHE A 15 29.92 23.74 -13.94
C PHE A 15 29.62 22.93 -12.67
N ARG A 16 28.48 23.20 -12.00
CA ARG A 16 28.07 22.44 -10.82
C ARG A 16 27.69 21.00 -11.16
N SER A 17 26.96 20.79 -12.27
CA SER A 17 26.56 19.47 -12.74
C SER A 17 27.77 18.60 -13.09
N GLU A 18 28.70 19.13 -13.89
CA GLU A 18 29.94 18.44 -14.28
C GLU A 18 30.82 18.11 -13.08
N LYS A 19 30.96 19.05 -12.13
CA LYS A 19 31.71 18.80 -10.91
C LYS A 19 31.12 17.67 -10.07
N VAL A 20 29.79 17.58 -9.97
CA VAL A 20 29.11 16.49 -9.26
C VAL A 20 29.26 15.17 -10.01
N LYS A 21 29.07 15.14 -11.34
CA LYS A 21 29.27 13.95 -12.17
C LYS A 21 30.68 13.39 -11.98
N SER A 22 31.70 14.24 -12.04
CA SER A 22 33.10 13.87 -11.84
C SER A 22 33.41 13.40 -10.41
N LEU A 23 32.87 14.07 -9.38
CA LEU A 23 33.15 13.71 -7.98
C LEU A 23 32.51 12.38 -7.56
N PHE A 24 31.38 12.00 -8.16
CA PHE A 24 30.59 10.83 -7.75
C PHE A 24 30.40 9.78 -8.86
N ASN A 25 31.08 9.93 -10.00
CA ASN A 25 30.95 9.07 -11.20
C ASN A 25 29.49 8.90 -11.68
N ALA A 26 28.73 9.99 -11.70
CA ALA A 26 27.28 9.99 -11.93
C ALA A 26 26.87 10.42 -13.36
N GLU A 27 27.49 9.83 -14.39
CA GLU A 27 27.31 10.22 -15.80
C GLU A 27 25.87 10.00 -16.34
N SER A 28 25.14 9.05 -15.78
CA SER A 28 23.80 8.66 -16.23
C SER A 28 22.66 9.11 -15.31
N GLY A 29 22.92 10.01 -14.34
CA GLY A 29 21.91 10.45 -13.36
C GLY A 29 20.67 11.14 -13.97
N HIS A 30 20.75 11.55 -15.24
CA HIS A 30 19.65 12.17 -15.99
C HIS A 30 18.64 11.16 -16.53
N THR A 31 18.94 9.86 -16.50
CA THR A 31 18.05 8.78 -16.96
C THR A 31 17.90 7.71 -15.88
N TRP A 32 16.66 7.40 -15.54
CA TRP A 32 16.30 6.25 -14.71
C TRP A 32 15.28 5.41 -15.46
N GLN A 33 15.55 4.12 -15.59
CA GLN A 33 14.64 3.17 -16.22
C GLN A 33 14.47 1.94 -15.33
N HIS A 34 13.23 1.50 -15.18
CA HIS A 34 12.88 0.29 -14.45
C HIS A 34 11.78 -0.46 -15.19
N THR A 35 11.99 -1.76 -15.39
CA THR A 35 10.98 -2.64 -15.97
C THR A 35 10.45 -3.55 -14.87
N ALA A 36 9.14 -3.57 -14.67
CA ALA A 36 8.46 -4.42 -13.71
C ALA A 36 7.55 -5.41 -14.44
N GLU A 37 7.73 -6.69 -14.17
CA GLU A 37 6.82 -7.75 -14.62
C GLU A 37 5.90 -8.13 -13.47
N LEU A 38 4.63 -7.72 -13.56
CA LEU A 38 3.65 -7.91 -12.50
C LEU A 38 2.56 -8.91 -12.92
N PRO A 39 2.11 -9.80 -12.01
CA PRO A 39 1.08 -10.80 -12.27
C PRO A 39 -0.35 -10.20 -12.25
N ILE A 40 -0.53 -8.97 -12.74
CA ILE A 40 -1.81 -8.23 -12.66
C ILE A 40 -2.92 -8.91 -13.49
N GLU A 41 -2.56 -9.48 -14.63
CA GLU A 41 -3.48 -10.12 -15.57
C GLU A 41 -3.87 -11.55 -15.16
N GLU A 42 -3.24 -12.09 -14.11
CA GLU A 42 -3.59 -13.40 -13.59
C GLU A 42 -4.91 -13.35 -12.80
N GLU A 43 -5.66 -14.45 -12.83
CA GLU A 43 -6.90 -14.58 -12.08
C GLU A 43 -6.66 -15.11 -10.65
N GLY A 44 -7.62 -14.88 -9.76
CA GLY A 44 -7.67 -15.50 -8.43
C GLY A 44 -6.90 -14.77 -7.31
N TRP A 45 -6.19 -13.68 -7.61
CA TRP A 45 -5.62 -12.81 -6.59
C TRP A 45 -6.54 -11.62 -6.28
N GLN A 46 -6.47 -11.12 -5.04
CA GLN A 46 -7.18 -9.93 -4.58
C GLN A 46 -6.24 -8.87 -4.02
N ILE A 47 -5.11 -9.25 -3.42
CA ILE A 47 -4.19 -8.32 -2.77
C ILE A 47 -2.78 -8.49 -3.35
N GLY A 48 -2.33 -7.47 -4.07
CA GLY A 48 -0.96 -7.30 -4.50
C GLY A 48 -0.20 -6.34 -3.60
N LEU A 49 1.11 -6.55 -3.44
CA LEU A 49 1.97 -5.66 -2.69
C LEU A 49 3.24 -5.33 -3.47
N ILE A 50 3.55 -4.04 -3.59
CA ILE A 50 4.83 -3.55 -4.12
C ILE A 50 5.64 -2.95 -2.97
N VAL A 51 6.81 -3.53 -2.70
CA VAL A 51 7.73 -3.07 -1.64
C VAL A 51 9.03 -2.51 -2.21
N GLY A 52 9.64 -1.59 -1.46
CA GLY A 52 10.85 -0.90 -1.89
C GLY A 52 11.22 0.31 -1.06
N ALA A 53 12.50 0.66 -1.05
CA ALA A 53 12.96 1.89 -0.43
C ALA A 53 12.27 3.14 -1.00
N SER A 54 12.33 4.26 -0.28
CA SER A 54 11.89 5.53 -0.85
C SER A 54 12.69 5.84 -2.12
N GLY A 55 12.03 6.37 -3.16
CA GLY A 55 12.64 6.62 -4.46
C GLY A 55 12.88 5.40 -5.36
N SER A 56 12.45 4.19 -4.97
CA SER A 56 12.63 2.98 -5.81
C SER A 56 11.65 2.86 -6.98
N GLY A 57 10.80 3.86 -7.23
CA GLY A 57 9.85 3.89 -8.34
C GLY A 57 8.49 3.24 -8.06
N LYS A 58 8.17 2.87 -6.81
CA LYS A 58 6.86 2.29 -6.43
C LYS A 58 5.68 3.08 -6.97
N THR A 59 5.63 4.38 -6.67
CA THR A 59 4.58 5.31 -7.12
C THR A 59 4.49 5.36 -8.64
N SER A 60 5.62 5.39 -9.35
CA SER A 60 5.63 5.43 -10.81
C SER A 60 5.18 4.12 -11.46
N ILE A 61 5.45 2.98 -10.81
CA ILE A 61 4.92 1.67 -11.26
C ILE A 61 3.41 1.63 -10.97
N GLY A 62 3.02 1.98 -9.74
CA GLY A 62 1.63 1.96 -9.29
C GLY A 62 0.69 2.82 -10.13
N SER A 63 1.14 4.00 -10.55
CA SER A 63 0.33 4.91 -11.38
C SER A 63 0.08 4.37 -12.80
N GLN A 64 0.80 3.33 -13.24
CA GLN A 64 0.66 2.72 -14.56
C GLN A 64 -0.08 1.38 -14.54
N ILE A 65 -0.48 0.86 -13.37
CA ILE A 65 -1.14 -0.45 -13.25
C ILE A 65 -2.54 -0.41 -13.90
N TRP A 66 -3.32 0.63 -13.61
CA TRP A 66 -4.67 0.83 -14.13
C TRP A 66 -4.92 2.30 -14.47
N GLU A 67 -5.91 2.58 -15.33
CA GLU A 67 -6.21 3.92 -15.84
C GLU A 67 -6.62 4.92 -14.75
N ASN A 68 -7.24 4.45 -13.66
CA ASN A 68 -7.59 5.27 -12.51
C ASN A 68 -6.39 5.67 -11.64
N GLY A 69 -5.20 5.15 -11.93
CA GLY A 69 -3.97 5.49 -11.22
C GLY A 69 -4.00 5.15 -9.74
N ILE A 70 -3.34 5.98 -8.94
CA ILE A 70 -3.25 5.85 -7.48
C ILE A 70 -4.39 6.65 -6.85
N VAL A 71 -5.19 5.99 -6.02
CA VAL A 71 -6.29 6.63 -5.29
C VAL A 71 -5.73 7.38 -4.08
N ASN A 72 -6.15 8.64 -3.94
CA ASN A 72 -5.89 9.44 -2.75
C ASN A 72 -7.01 9.23 -1.73
N LEU A 73 -6.69 8.55 -0.62
CA LEU A 73 -7.63 8.26 0.47
C LEU A 73 -8.18 9.51 1.18
N ALA A 74 -7.52 10.66 1.04
CA ALA A 74 -7.94 11.93 1.63
C ALA A 74 -8.81 12.78 0.69
N GLU A 75 -9.05 12.33 -0.54
CA GLU A 75 -9.85 13.07 -1.51
C GLU A 75 -11.35 12.75 -1.37
N GLY A 76 -12.20 13.71 -1.75
CA GLY A 76 -13.64 13.51 -1.86
C GLY A 76 -14.40 13.44 -0.53
N TRP A 77 -13.80 13.90 0.57
CA TRP A 77 -14.48 14.01 1.87
C TRP A 77 -15.26 15.31 2.00
N ASN A 78 -16.48 15.24 2.53
CA ASN A 78 -17.26 16.40 2.91
C ASN A 78 -16.66 17.06 4.16
N SER A 79 -16.28 18.33 4.04
CA SER A 79 -15.59 19.07 5.10
C SER A 79 -16.46 19.41 6.31
N ASP A 80 -17.78 19.29 6.19
CA ASP A 80 -18.74 19.73 7.21
C ASP A 80 -19.54 18.57 7.81
N LEU A 81 -19.35 17.34 7.29
CA LEU A 81 -19.97 16.14 7.83
C LEU A 81 -18.98 15.31 8.63
N PRO A 82 -19.44 14.63 9.70
CA PRO A 82 -18.70 13.56 10.34
C PRO A 82 -18.30 12.46 9.36
N ILE A 83 -17.15 11.80 9.59
CA ILE A 83 -16.74 10.68 8.71
C ILE A 83 -17.75 9.54 8.68
N ILE A 84 -18.53 9.32 9.74
CA ILE A 84 -19.56 8.27 9.78
C ILE A 84 -20.69 8.49 8.76
N GLU A 85 -20.99 9.75 8.43
CA GLU A 85 -22.01 10.12 7.44
C GLU A 85 -21.47 10.08 6.00
N ASP A 86 -20.15 10.21 5.85
CA ASP A 86 -19.49 10.37 4.55
C ASP A 86 -18.88 9.05 4.02
N ILE A 87 -18.63 8.08 4.90
CA ILE A 87 -18.20 6.73 4.50
C ILE A 87 -19.37 6.00 3.86
N ALA A 88 -19.33 5.87 2.53
CA ALA A 88 -20.31 5.15 1.72
C ALA A 88 -21.77 5.44 2.17
N PRO A 89 -22.29 6.66 1.96
CA PRO A 89 -23.56 7.12 2.56
C PRO A 89 -24.80 6.25 2.25
N GLY A 90 -24.72 5.38 1.23
CA GLY A 90 -25.78 4.42 0.88
C GLY A 90 -25.66 3.05 1.55
N SER A 91 -24.59 2.80 2.31
CA SER A 91 -24.33 1.52 2.99
C SER A 91 -25.02 1.47 4.36
N ASP A 92 -25.27 0.26 4.85
CA ASP A 92 -25.82 0.09 6.19
C ASP A 92 -24.80 0.44 7.29
N MET A 93 -25.30 0.90 8.43
CA MET A 93 -24.48 1.36 9.56
C MET A 93 -23.56 0.25 10.12
N ASN A 94 -24.00 -1.02 10.08
CA ASN A 94 -23.18 -2.13 10.55
C ASN A 94 -21.99 -2.40 9.62
N THR A 95 -22.16 -2.22 8.31
CA THR A 95 -21.06 -2.30 7.33
C THR A 95 -20.03 -1.20 7.59
N VAL A 96 -20.48 0.05 7.75
CA VAL A 96 -19.57 1.19 7.99
C VAL A 96 -18.80 1.03 9.30
N THR A 97 -19.48 0.70 10.40
CA THR A 97 -18.82 0.49 11.70
C THR A 97 -17.91 -0.75 11.71
N SER A 98 -18.30 -1.81 11.00
CA SER A 98 -17.44 -2.98 10.82
C SER A 98 -16.17 -2.63 10.04
N ALA A 99 -16.26 -1.78 9.01
CA ALA A 99 -15.10 -1.32 8.26
C ALA A 99 -14.17 -0.45 9.12
N LEU A 100 -14.72 0.50 9.89
CA LEU A 100 -13.96 1.34 10.85
C LEU A 100 -13.25 0.49 11.91
N SER A 101 -13.93 -0.52 12.44
CA SER A 101 -13.33 -1.49 13.36
C SER A 101 -12.21 -2.31 12.68
N ALA A 102 -12.44 -2.77 11.45
CA ALA A 102 -11.47 -3.56 10.69
C ALA A 102 -10.19 -2.80 10.32
N VAL A 103 -10.20 -1.48 10.29
CA VAL A 103 -8.99 -0.67 10.07
C VAL A 103 -8.38 -0.16 11.38
N GLY A 104 -8.91 -0.59 12.53
CA GLY A 104 -8.43 -0.19 13.84
C GLY A 104 -8.74 1.26 14.20
N LEU A 105 -9.75 1.89 13.59
CA LEU A 105 -10.27 3.18 14.00
C LEU A 105 -11.45 2.96 14.94
N GLY A 106 -11.17 2.57 16.19
CA GLY A 106 -12.19 2.27 17.20
C GLY A 106 -12.57 3.46 18.10
N ASP A 107 -11.93 4.62 17.92
CA ASP A 107 -12.26 5.82 18.70
C ASP A 107 -13.57 6.44 18.20
N VAL A 108 -14.67 6.18 18.91
CA VAL A 108 -16.01 6.67 18.54
C VAL A 108 -16.07 8.20 18.41
N PRO A 109 -15.43 9.01 19.29
CA PRO A 109 -15.33 10.45 19.08
C PRO A 109 -14.74 10.85 17.73
N ALA A 110 -13.77 10.11 17.18
CA ALA A 110 -13.23 10.38 15.85
C ALA A 110 -14.28 10.17 14.74
N TRP A 111 -15.21 9.22 14.89
CA TRP A 111 -16.26 8.94 13.90
C TRP A 111 -17.24 10.11 13.73
N LEU A 112 -17.43 10.87 14.81
CA LEU A 112 -18.34 12.02 14.90
C LEU A 112 -17.69 13.33 14.46
N ARG A 113 -16.46 13.29 13.93
CA ARG A 113 -15.71 14.47 13.50
C ARG A 113 -15.53 14.51 11.98
N PRO A 114 -15.47 15.70 11.37
CA PRO A 114 -15.10 15.82 9.96
C PRO A 114 -13.68 15.33 9.69
N PHE A 115 -13.45 14.80 8.50
CA PHE A 115 -12.16 14.22 8.10
C PHE A 115 -10.98 15.18 8.35
N LYS A 116 -11.17 16.47 8.05
CA LYS A 116 -10.13 17.52 8.13
C LYS A 116 -9.55 17.76 9.53
N VAL A 117 -10.26 17.37 10.60
CA VAL A 117 -9.81 17.57 11.98
C VAL A 117 -9.20 16.32 12.61
N LEU A 118 -9.21 15.20 11.89
CA LEU A 118 -8.59 13.95 12.32
C LEU A 118 -7.06 14.04 12.22
N SER A 119 -6.34 13.31 13.06
CA SER A 119 -4.90 13.10 12.91
C SER A 119 -4.59 12.33 11.63
N ASN A 120 -3.36 12.43 11.10
CA ASN A 120 -2.96 11.74 9.87
C ASN A 120 -3.21 10.21 9.93
N GLY A 121 -2.97 9.58 11.08
CA GLY A 121 -3.22 8.15 11.27
C GLY A 121 -4.71 7.80 11.34
N GLU A 122 -5.56 8.69 11.85
CA GLU A 122 -7.01 8.54 11.81
C GLU A 122 -7.57 8.77 10.40
N GLN A 123 -7.10 9.80 9.70
CA GLN A 123 -7.43 10.07 8.30
C GLN A 123 -7.13 8.87 7.39
N PHE A 124 -5.93 8.30 7.52
CA PHE A 124 -5.54 7.11 6.76
C PHE A 124 -6.48 5.93 7.03
N ARG A 125 -6.80 5.67 8.31
CA ARG A 125 -7.72 4.59 8.66
C ARG A 125 -9.15 4.86 8.17
N ALA A 126 -9.67 6.09 8.32
CA ALA A 126 -10.98 6.47 7.78
C ALA A 126 -11.05 6.26 6.26
N GLY A 127 -9.99 6.64 5.54
CA GLY A 127 -9.82 6.36 4.11
C GLY A 127 -9.86 4.87 3.77
N LEU A 128 -9.15 4.03 4.51
CA LEU A 128 -9.21 2.57 4.32
C LEU A 128 -10.60 1.99 4.63
N ALA A 129 -11.31 2.52 5.63
CA ALA A 129 -12.68 2.10 5.93
C ALA A 129 -13.63 2.43 4.77
N ARG A 130 -13.52 3.65 4.23
CA ARG A 130 -14.23 4.08 3.02
C ARG A 130 -13.93 3.16 1.84
N LEU A 131 -12.66 2.86 1.62
CA LEU A 131 -12.22 1.95 0.55
C LEU A 131 -12.83 0.55 0.68
N ILE A 132 -12.86 -0.03 1.88
CA ILE A 132 -13.49 -1.34 2.13
C ILE A 132 -14.98 -1.31 1.81
N CYS A 133 -15.68 -0.23 2.18
CA CYS A 133 -17.12 -0.10 1.93
C CYS A 133 -17.43 0.11 0.45
N GLU A 134 -16.69 0.98 -0.23
CA GLU A 134 -16.90 1.29 -1.65
C GLU A 134 -16.46 0.12 -2.57
N ALA A 135 -15.43 -0.62 -2.14
CA ALA A 135 -14.93 -1.82 -2.81
C ALA A 135 -14.83 -1.67 -4.35
N PRO A 136 -14.06 -0.70 -4.87
CA PRO A 136 -13.83 -0.54 -6.30
C PRO A 136 -13.22 -1.82 -6.90
N ASP A 137 -13.52 -2.10 -8.18
CA ASP A 137 -13.05 -3.32 -8.85
C ASP A 137 -11.53 -3.46 -8.84
N LYS A 138 -10.83 -2.34 -9.05
CA LYS A 138 -9.38 -2.25 -9.19
C LYS A 138 -8.90 -0.95 -8.59
N VAL A 139 -7.98 -1.02 -7.63
CA VAL A 139 -7.49 0.16 -6.92
C VAL A 139 -6.03 0.04 -6.51
N VAL A 140 -5.25 1.11 -6.73
CA VAL A 140 -3.89 1.24 -6.23
C VAL A 140 -3.85 2.23 -5.08
N ILE A 141 -3.24 1.83 -3.96
CA ILE A 141 -3.02 2.70 -2.79
C ILE A 141 -1.52 2.85 -2.55
N ASP A 142 -1.04 4.09 -2.57
CA ASP A 142 0.35 4.39 -2.19
C ASP A 142 0.48 4.64 -0.69
N GLU A 143 1.72 4.56 -0.19
CA GLU A 143 2.06 4.89 1.19
C GLU A 143 1.27 4.06 2.22
N PHE A 144 0.95 2.81 1.87
CA PHE A 144 0.19 1.92 2.74
C PHE A 144 0.95 1.70 4.06
N THR A 145 0.32 2.11 5.16
CA THR A 145 0.79 2.07 6.56
C THR A 145 1.95 2.99 6.93
N SER A 146 2.31 3.99 6.12
CA SER A 146 3.47 4.84 6.43
C SER A 146 3.21 5.89 7.52
N VAL A 147 1.95 6.31 7.70
CA VAL A 147 1.57 7.35 8.69
C VAL A 147 1.17 6.79 10.06
N VAL A 148 1.38 5.49 10.29
CA VAL A 148 0.92 4.79 11.49
C VAL A 148 2.11 4.12 12.19
N ASP A 149 2.07 4.07 13.52
CA ASP A 149 3.05 3.30 14.32
C ASP A 149 3.17 1.85 13.81
N ARG A 150 4.38 1.29 13.87
CA ARG A 150 4.68 -0.03 13.28
C ARG A 150 3.84 -1.17 13.86
N GLN A 151 3.52 -1.16 15.17
CA GLN A 151 2.68 -2.22 15.75
C GLN A 151 1.23 -2.10 15.26
N ILE A 152 0.70 -0.88 15.23
CA ILE A 152 -0.64 -0.61 14.74
C ILE A 152 -0.74 -0.88 13.23
N ALA A 153 0.29 -0.55 12.45
CA ALA A 153 0.39 -0.87 11.02
C ALA A 153 0.26 -2.37 10.73
N LYS A 154 0.95 -3.22 11.50
CA LYS A 154 0.89 -4.68 11.38
C LYS A 154 -0.52 -5.21 11.67
N ILE A 155 -1.11 -4.79 12.78
CA ILE A 155 -2.47 -5.20 13.17
C ILE A 155 -3.48 -4.72 12.11
N GLY A 156 -3.38 -3.45 11.69
CA GLY A 156 -4.21 -2.86 10.66
C GLY A 156 -4.08 -3.57 9.31
N ALA A 157 -2.88 -3.97 8.90
CA ALA A 157 -2.66 -4.73 7.68
C ALA A 157 -3.37 -6.10 7.71
N SER A 158 -3.34 -6.80 8.84
CA SER A 158 -4.05 -8.07 8.99
C SER A 158 -5.56 -7.91 8.95
N ALA A 159 -6.08 -6.90 9.64
CA ALA A 159 -7.51 -6.64 9.71
C ALA A 159 -8.06 -6.11 8.36
N PHE A 160 -7.32 -5.23 7.69
CA PHE A 160 -7.59 -4.79 6.32
C PHE A 160 -7.62 -5.97 5.34
N SER A 161 -6.60 -6.85 5.38
CA SER A 161 -6.56 -8.05 4.52
C SER A 161 -7.79 -8.93 4.68
N LYS A 162 -8.20 -9.19 5.93
CA LYS A 162 -9.42 -9.97 6.22
C LYS A 162 -10.69 -9.29 5.71
N ALA A 163 -10.78 -7.96 5.80
CA ALA A 163 -11.93 -7.21 5.32
C ALA A 163 -11.99 -7.18 3.79
N TRP A 164 -10.89 -6.83 3.12
CA TRP A 164 -10.81 -6.76 1.66
C TRP A 164 -11.06 -8.12 1.01
N ARG A 165 -10.58 -9.22 1.59
CA ARG A 165 -10.85 -10.56 1.02
C ARG A 165 -12.32 -10.94 0.98
N LYS A 166 -13.21 -10.25 1.71
CA LYS A 166 -14.66 -10.44 1.61
C LYS A 166 -15.25 -9.82 0.33
N THR A 167 -14.56 -8.87 -0.30
CA THR A 167 -15.04 -8.19 -1.51
C THR A 167 -14.70 -9.02 -2.77
N LYS A 168 -15.57 -9.97 -3.09
CA LYS A 168 -15.34 -10.94 -4.18
C LYS A 168 -15.11 -10.24 -5.52
N GLY A 169 -14.07 -10.67 -6.25
CA GLY A 169 -13.73 -10.16 -7.58
C GLY A 169 -13.02 -8.81 -7.58
N LYS A 170 -12.74 -8.22 -6.40
CA LYS A 170 -12.05 -6.93 -6.28
C LYS A 170 -10.54 -7.14 -6.09
N GLN A 171 -9.76 -6.25 -6.70
CA GLN A 171 -8.29 -6.30 -6.69
C GLN A 171 -7.72 -4.99 -6.16
N ILE A 172 -6.75 -5.10 -5.25
CA ILE A 172 -6.00 -3.96 -4.72
C ILE A 172 -4.50 -4.18 -4.86
N VAL A 173 -3.78 -3.15 -5.31
CA VAL A 173 -2.33 -3.11 -5.22
C VAL A 173 -1.93 -2.08 -4.17
N LEU A 174 -1.21 -2.54 -3.15
CA LEU A 174 -0.69 -1.70 -2.08
C LEU A 174 0.78 -1.40 -2.35
N LEU A 175 1.19 -0.15 -2.19
CA LEU A 175 2.59 0.26 -2.27
C LEU A 175 3.07 0.60 -0.87
N SER A 176 4.19 0.04 -0.44
CA SER A 176 4.74 0.35 0.89
C SER A 176 6.26 0.34 0.90
N CYS A 177 6.86 1.16 1.75
CA CYS A 177 8.29 1.07 2.03
C CYS A 177 8.65 0.06 3.14
N HIS A 178 7.64 -0.54 3.76
CA HIS A 178 7.79 -1.38 4.93
C HIS A 178 7.59 -2.87 4.60
N TYR A 179 8.59 -3.69 4.88
CA TYR A 179 8.57 -5.13 4.60
C TYR A 179 7.93 -5.96 5.72
N ASP A 180 7.91 -5.43 6.94
CA ASP A 180 7.39 -6.08 8.15
C ASP A 180 5.86 -6.23 8.16
N ILE A 181 5.13 -5.60 7.22
CA ILE A 181 3.69 -5.81 7.05
C ILE A 181 3.36 -7.03 6.19
N VAL A 182 4.32 -7.60 5.45
CA VAL A 182 4.08 -8.70 4.49
C VAL A 182 3.45 -9.91 5.19
N GLU A 183 4.00 -10.28 6.34
CA GLU A 183 3.49 -11.39 7.17
C GLU A 183 2.06 -11.17 7.67
N TRP A 184 1.67 -9.92 7.90
CA TRP A 184 0.39 -9.57 8.47
C TRP A 184 -0.67 -9.39 7.40
N LEU A 185 -0.30 -8.70 6.32
CA LEU A 185 -1.14 -8.45 5.15
C LEU A 185 -1.43 -9.76 4.39
N GLN A 186 -0.48 -10.70 4.36
CA GLN A 186 -0.58 -11.94 3.59
C GLN A 186 -1.05 -11.69 2.13
N PRO A 187 -0.34 -10.85 1.35
CA PRO A 187 -0.72 -10.59 -0.04
C PRO A 187 -0.61 -11.87 -0.89
N ASP A 188 -1.32 -11.91 -2.00
CA ASP A 188 -1.29 -13.03 -2.95
C ASP A 188 0.03 -13.03 -3.76
N TRP A 189 0.60 -11.84 -3.96
CA TRP A 189 1.93 -11.65 -4.53
C TRP A 189 2.62 -10.40 -3.98
N VAL A 190 3.95 -10.44 -3.95
CA VAL A 190 4.82 -9.33 -3.54
C VAL A 190 5.83 -9.07 -4.64
N TYR A 191 5.93 -7.82 -5.09
CA TYR A 191 6.99 -7.37 -5.98
C TYR A 191 7.98 -6.50 -5.21
N ASP A 192 9.26 -6.87 -5.19
CA ASP A 192 10.33 -6.09 -4.56
C ASP A 192 11.08 -5.28 -5.62
N THR A 193 10.84 -3.97 -5.66
CA THR A 193 11.45 -3.03 -6.62
C THR A 193 12.98 -3.02 -6.60
N ARG A 194 13.63 -3.45 -5.52
CA ARG A 194 15.08 -3.51 -5.43
C ARG A 194 15.65 -4.75 -6.13
N THR A 195 14.92 -5.86 -6.09
CA THR A 195 15.36 -7.13 -6.69
C THR A 195 14.79 -7.33 -8.10
N GLY A 196 13.65 -6.70 -8.40
CA GLY A 196 12.89 -6.97 -9.62
C GLY A 196 12.13 -8.31 -9.58
N GLU A 197 12.09 -8.98 -8.43
CA GLU A 197 11.46 -10.30 -8.27
C GLU A 197 10.00 -10.18 -7.81
N VAL A 198 9.17 -11.06 -8.35
CA VAL A 198 7.82 -11.34 -7.85
C VAL A 198 7.84 -12.63 -7.02
N LYS A 199 7.34 -12.56 -5.80
CA LYS A 199 7.08 -13.72 -4.94
C LYS A 199 5.59 -13.92 -4.80
N LYS A 200 5.09 -15.10 -5.16
CA LYS A 200 3.67 -15.45 -5.06
C LYS A 200 3.42 -16.32 -3.83
N LYS A 201 2.23 -16.20 -3.25
CA LYS A 201 1.79 -17.05 -2.15
C LYS A 201 1.56 -18.48 -2.66
N PRO A 202 2.13 -19.52 -2.03
CA PRO A 202 1.81 -20.91 -2.36
C PRO A 202 0.34 -21.20 -2.04
N GLN A 203 -0.33 -22.01 -2.88
CA GLN A 203 -1.77 -22.33 -2.78
C GLN A 203 -2.22 -22.93 -1.44
N ASN A 204 -1.32 -23.39 -0.56
CA ASN A 204 -1.65 -24.06 0.70
C ASN A 204 -0.81 -23.62 1.92
N ASP A 205 -0.03 -22.54 1.83
CA ASP A 205 0.85 -22.12 2.94
C ASP A 205 0.69 -20.64 3.29
N ARG A 206 0.90 -20.31 4.58
CA ARG A 206 1.13 -18.92 4.99
C ARG A 206 2.45 -18.47 4.33
N LEU A 207 2.61 -17.18 4.04
CA LEU A 207 3.90 -16.61 3.59
C LEU A 207 4.96 -16.63 4.72
N LEU A 208 5.11 -17.74 5.42
CA LEU A 208 6.13 -17.97 6.43
C LEU A 208 7.41 -18.38 5.70
N ASN A 209 8.54 -17.75 6.05
CA ASN A 209 9.90 -18.04 5.57
C ASN A 209 10.36 -17.41 4.23
N LEU A 210 9.70 -16.37 3.71
CA LEU A 210 10.22 -15.65 2.54
C LEU A 210 11.15 -14.50 2.96
N THR A 211 12.44 -14.62 2.67
CA THR A 211 13.41 -13.54 2.87
C THR A 211 13.17 -12.42 1.86
N PHE A 212 12.88 -11.21 2.33
CA PHE A 212 12.87 -9.99 1.50
C PHE A 212 14.02 -9.07 1.97
N GLY A 213 14.61 -8.25 1.09
CA GLY A 213 15.67 -7.34 1.53
C GLY A 213 17.08 -7.97 1.68
N ARG A 214 18.00 -7.28 2.37
CA ARG A 214 19.25 -7.88 2.89
C ARG A 214 18.86 -8.52 4.22
N SER A 215 18.78 -9.84 4.26
CA SER A 215 18.73 -10.63 5.51
C SER A 215 17.69 -10.18 6.54
N THR A 216 16.42 -10.15 6.17
CA THR A 216 15.34 -10.20 7.17
C THR A 216 14.61 -11.52 7.00
N GLU A 217 14.98 -12.52 7.80
CA GLU A 217 14.08 -13.63 8.07
C GLU A 217 12.86 -13.04 8.76
N VAL A 218 11.70 -13.18 8.14
CA VAL A 218 10.44 -12.86 8.80
C VAL A 218 10.17 -14.05 9.74
N THR A 219 10.70 -13.92 10.96
CA THR A 219 10.58 -14.93 12.02
C THR A 219 9.42 -14.57 12.94
N GLY A 220 8.41 -15.42 12.90
CA GLY A 220 7.24 -15.37 13.78
C GLY A 220 7.60 -15.62 15.24
N SER A 221 7.90 -14.56 15.98
CA SER A 221 8.02 -14.61 17.45
C SER A 221 6.73 -14.18 18.18
N PHE A 222 5.75 -13.61 17.47
CA PHE A 222 4.56 -13.02 18.13
C PHE A 222 3.30 -13.88 18.10
N LEU A 223 3.22 -14.93 17.28
CA LEU A 223 2.02 -15.79 17.20
C LEU A 223 2.02 -16.97 18.18
N ASN A 224 3.14 -17.28 18.84
CA ASN A 224 3.21 -18.35 19.86
C ASN A 224 2.76 -17.89 21.27
N ARG A 225 2.32 -16.64 21.45
CA ARG A 225 1.96 -16.09 22.77
C ARG A 225 0.51 -15.63 22.92
N ILE A 226 -0.35 -15.89 21.95
CA ILE A 226 -1.80 -15.74 22.15
C ILE A 226 -2.35 -17.13 22.48
N ILE A 227 -2.38 -17.43 23.78
CA ILE A 227 -3.22 -18.50 24.32
C ILE A 227 -4.64 -17.92 24.33
N ILE A 228 -5.56 -18.56 23.61
CA ILE A 228 -7.02 -18.33 23.71
C ILE A 228 -7.49 -18.92 25.03
#